data_AF-A0A970PLP1-F1
#
_entry.id   AF-A0A970PLP1-F1
#
_cell.length_a   1.000
_cell.length_b   1.000
_cell.length_c   1.000
_cell.angle_alpha   90.00
_cell.angle_beta   90.00
_cell.angle_gamma   90.00
#
_symmetry.space_group_name_H-M   'P 1'
#
loop_
_entity.id
_entity.type
_entity.pdbx_description
1 polymer ?
#
loop_
_entity_poly.entity_id
_entity_poly.type
_entity_poly.pdbx_seq_one_letter_code
_entity_poly.pdbx_strand_id
1 'polypeptide(L)' 'MGALKRATPADYRLTLIHGYRGGSAIRDMLRDEFSRHPSVIRLESTFNPGQTVFVLREY' A
#
# COMPACT_ATOMS: atom_id res chain seq x y z
N MET A 1 -6.26 -10.14 11.83
CA MET A 1 -4.94 -9.94 11.18
C MET A 1 -5.10 -9.13 9.90
N GLY A 2 -4.14 -8.26 9.53
CA GLY A 2 -4.18 -7.43 8.32
C GLY A 2 -3.73 -8.17 7.04
N ALA A 3 -4.12 -7.67 5.86
CA ALA A 3 -3.83 -8.31 4.57
C ALA A 3 -2.32 -8.45 4.30
N LEU A 4 -1.53 -7.42 4.60
CA LEU A 4 -0.07 -7.43 4.39
C LEU A 4 0.62 -8.56 5.18
N LYS A 5 0.13 -8.89 6.38
CA LYS A 5 0.68 -9.99 7.20
C LYS A 5 0.35 -11.38 6.66
N ARG A 6 -0.66 -11.49 5.79
CA ARG A 6 -1.06 -12.75 5.15
C ARG A 6 -0.50 -12.90 3.73
N ALA A 7 0.12 -11.84 3.20
CA ALA A 7 0.69 -11.87 1.86
C ALA A 7 1.79 -12.93 1.82
N THR A 8 1.76 -13.71 0.76
CA THR A 8 2.72 -14.77 0.44
C THR A 8 3.66 -14.28 -0.67
N PRO A 9 4.74 -15.02 -0.98
CA PRO A 9 5.60 -14.67 -2.11
C PRO A 9 4.89 -14.67 -3.48
N ALA A 10 3.72 -15.31 -3.58
CA ALA A 10 2.88 -15.28 -4.77
C ALA A 10 2.03 -14.00 -4.88
N ASP A 11 1.90 -13.22 -3.80
CA ASP A 11 1.12 -11.97 -3.79
C ASP A 11 2.03 -10.79 -4.17
N TYR A 12 1.97 -10.37 -5.43
CA TYR A 12 2.84 -9.30 -5.93
C TYR A 12 2.35 -7.89 -5.59
N ARG A 13 1.03 -7.71 -5.51
CA ARG A 13 0.38 -6.39 -5.36
C ARG A 13 -0.74 -6.44 -4.35
N LEU A 14 -0.70 -5.50 -3.40
CA LEU A 14 -1.81 -5.23 -2.50
C LEU A 14 -2.40 -3.86 -2.80
N THR A 15 -3.65 -3.81 -3.23
CA THR A 15 -4.37 -2.56 -3.47
C THR A 15 -5.10 -2.13 -2.21
N LEU A 16 -4.78 -0.95 -1.70
CA LEU A 16 -5.45 -0.34 -0.56
C LEU A 16 -6.44 0.70 -1.06
N ILE A 17 -7.71 0.49 -0.77
CA ILE A 17 -8.79 1.45 -1.02
C ILE A 17 -9.07 2.19 0.29
N HIS A 18 -8.70 3.47 0.34
CA HIS A 18 -8.89 4.32 1.51
C HIS A 18 -9.85 5.49 1.25
N GLY A 19 -10.24 5.72 0.00
CA GLY A 19 -11.07 6.86 -0.38
C GLY A 19 -10.31 8.20 -0.29
N TYR A 20 -10.96 9.27 -0.77
CA TYR A 20 -10.33 10.60 -0.88
C TYR A 20 -11.16 11.74 -0.25
N ARG A 21 -12.32 11.45 0.34
CA ARG A 21 -13.22 12.49 0.86
C ARG A 21 -12.59 13.37 1.95
N GLY A 22 -11.69 12.81 2.76
CA GLY A 22 -10.91 13.53 3.77
C GLY A 22 -9.58 14.09 3.25
N GLY A 23 -9.39 14.16 1.94
CA GLY A 23 -8.12 14.53 1.32
C GLY A 23 -7.10 13.39 1.35
N SER A 24 -5.83 13.75 1.54
CA SER A 24 -4.69 12.83 1.41
C SER A 24 -4.18 12.22 2.70
N ALA A 25 -4.76 12.54 3.86
CA ALA A 25 -4.21 12.14 5.17
C ALA A 25 -3.91 10.62 5.25
N ILE A 26 -4.80 9.76 4.76
CA ILE A 26 -4.56 8.32 4.75
C ILE A 26 -3.45 7.95 3.76
N ARG A 27 -3.44 8.52 2.55
CA ARG A 27 -2.38 8.30 1.56
C ARG A 27 -1.01 8.69 2.11
N ASP A 28 -0.94 9.82 2.80
CA ASP A 28 0.30 10.36 3.34
C ASP A 28 0.77 9.51 4.53
N MET A 29 -0.14 9.08 5.42
CA MET A 29 0.15 8.09 6.46
C MET A 29 0.68 6.77 5.88
N LEU A 30 0.07 6.25 4.81
CA LEU A 30 0.57 5.03 4.16
C LEU A 30 2.00 5.21 3.64
N ARG A 31 2.34 6.38 3.09
CA ARG A 31 3.69 6.70 2.63
C ARG A 31 4.68 6.78 3.78
N ASP A 32 4.32 7.46 4.87
CA ASP A 32 5.18 7.63 6.03
C ASP A 32 5.48 6.29 6.71
N GLU A 33 4.47 5.43 6.87
CA GLU A 33 4.62 4.15 7.55
C GLU A 33 5.23 3.05 6.66
N PHE A 34 4.84 2.97 5.38
CA PHE A 34 5.19 1.82 4.54
C PHE A 34 6.29 2.05 3.51
N SER A 35 6.75 3.29 3.29
CA SER A 35 7.83 3.55 2.30
C SER A 35 9.14 2.83 2.59
N ARG A 36 9.39 2.48 3.86
CA ARG A 36 10.57 1.74 4.32
C ARG A 36 10.24 0.35 4.86
N HIS A 37 9.00 -0.13 4.68
CA HIS A 37 8.58 -1.40 5.23
C HIS A 37 9.30 -2.56 4.52
N PRO A 38 9.84 -3.55 5.25
CA PRO A 38 10.66 -4.61 4.66
C PRO A 38 9.93 -5.39 3.57
N SER A 39 8.64 -5.66 3.73
CA SER A 39 7.85 -6.40 2.72
C SER A 39 7.39 -5.57 1.51
N VAL A 40 7.62 -4.25 1.49
CA VAL A 40 7.16 -3.35 0.43
C VAL A 40 8.36 -2.88 -0.39
N ILE A 41 8.30 -3.07 -1.71
CA ILE A 41 9.29 -2.55 -2.66
C ILE A 41 9.07 -1.06 -2.89
N ARG A 42 7.82 -0.69 -3.19
CA ARG A 42 7.41 0.69 -3.43
C ARG A 42 5.91 0.86 -3.26
N LEU A 43 5.49 2.10 -3.07
CA LEU A 43 4.09 2.51 -3.10
C LEU A 43 3.82 3.23 -4.42
N GLU A 44 2.86 2.72 -5.19
CA GLU A 44 2.42 3.34 -6.43
C GLU A 44 1.19 4.20 -6.18
N SER A 45 1.26 5.44 -6.68
CA SER A 45 0.10 6.31 -6.77
C SER A 45 -0.64 6.03 -8.06
N THR A 46 -1.96 6.01 -8.00
CA THR A 46 -2.81 5.74 -9.16
C THR A 46 -3.55 7.00 -9.58
N PHE A 47 -4.19 6.98 -10.74
CA PHE A 47 -5.12 8.05 -11.15
C PHE A 47 -6.35 8.16 -10.24
N ASN A 48 -6.61 7.14 -9.41
CA ASN A 48 -7.60 7.21 -8.35
C ASN A 48 -6.93 7.69 -7.04
N PRO A 49 -7.23 8.91 -6.56
CA PRO A 49 -6.59 9.45 -5.36
C PRO A 49 -7.05 8.75 -4.07
N GLY A 50 -8.09 7.92 -4.13
CA GLY A 50 -8.56 7.08 -3.02
C GLY A 50 -7.92 5.69 -2.98
N GLN A 51 -6.89 5.46 -3.78
CA GLN A 51 -6.21 4.18 -3.90
C GLN A 51 -4.69 4.35 -3.86
N THR A 52 -4.03 3.42 -3.15
CA THR A 52 -2.58 3.24 -3.15
C THR A 52 -2.29 1.76 -3.40
N VAL A 53 -1.31 1.45 -4.26
CA VAL A 53 -0.89 0.07 -4.52
C VAL A 53 0.46 -0.18 -3.88
N PHE A 54 0.54 -1.20 -3.02
CA PHE A 54 1.81 -1.69 -2.51
C PHE A 54 2.34 -2.75 -3.48
N VAL A 55 3.55 -2.52 -3.97
CA VAL A 55 4.32 -3.55 -4.68
C VAL A 55 5.12 -4.32 -3.63
N LEU A 56 4.88 -5.62 -3.53
CA LEU A 56 5.43 -6.47 -2.47
C LEU A 56 6.71 -7.17 -2.92
N ARG A 57 7.52 -7.60 -1.95
CA ARG A 57 8.74 -8.37 -2.18
C ARG A 57 8.47 -9.85 -2.37
N GLU A 58 9.25 -10.46 -3.25
CA GLU A 58 9.25 -11.89 -3.53
C GLU A 58 10.39 -12.53 -2.73
N TYR A 59 10.14 -13.00 -1.50
CA TYR A 59 11.11 -13.73 -0.69
C TYR A 59 10.48 -14.94 -0.03
#